data_AF-A0A4P7ZQC5-F1
#
_entry.id   AF-A0A4P7ZQC5-F1
#
_cell.length_a   1.000
_cell.length_b   1.000
_cell.length_c   1.000
_cell.angle_alpha   90.00
_cell.angle_beta   90.00
_cell.angle_gamma   90.00
#
_symmetry.space_group_name_H-M   'P 1'
#
loop_
_entity.id
_entity.type
_entity.pdbx_description
1 polymer ?
#
loop_
_entity_poly.entity_id
_entity_poly.type
_entity_poly.pdbx_seq_one_letter_code
_entity_poly.pdbx_strand_id
1 'polypeptide(L)'
;MTQANTPVIRGATVTEEDGGRLNAFASEPRMLVVEAENGWGFHERAEKLNGRMAMLGFIALLATEFALGGESFTRGLLGIG
;
A
#
# COMPACT_ATOMS: atom_id res chain seq x y z
N MET A 1 -7.97 -17.88 50.78
CA MET A 1 -8.19 -17.29 49.44
C MET A 1 -7.33 -18.08 48.46
N THR A 2 -7.86 -19.15 47.89
CA THR A 2 -7.15 -19.99 46.91
C THR A 2 -7.30 -19.35 45.54
N GLN A 3 -6.20 -18.82 45.02
CA GLN A 3 -6.13 -18.21 43.70
C GLN A 3 -6.35 -19.32 42.65
N ALA A 4 -7.46 -19.27 41.90
CA ALA A 4 -7.74 -20.22 40.85
C ALA A 4 -6.64 -20.14 39.79
N ASN A 5 -5.91 -21.23 39.60
CA ASN A 5 -4.81 -21.32 38.65
C ASN A 5 -5.39 -21.61 37.26
N THR A 6 -5.96 -20.60 36.61
CA THR A 6 -6.53 -20.74 35.27
C THR A 6 -5.39 -20.98 34.26
N PRO A 7 -5.41 -22.09 33.50
CA PRO A 7 -4.35 -22.39 32.55
C PRO A 7 -4.32 -21.35 31.42
N VAL A 8 -3.15 -20.75 31.19
CA VAL A 8 -2.94 -19.79 30.09
C VAL A 8 -2.82 -20.55 28.77
N ILE A 9 -3.81 -20.42 27.89
CA ILE A 9 -3.79 -21.01 26.55
C ILE A 9 -3.45 -19.92 25.53
N ARG A 10 -2.36 -20.09 24.78
CA ARG A 10 -1.92 -19.13 23.75
C ARG A 10 -2.98 -19.01 22.65
N GLY A 11 -3.43 -17.79 22.39
CA GLY A 11 -4.42 -17.53 21.34
C GLY A 11 -5.85 -17.92 21.74
N ALA A 12 -6.12 -18.13 23.02
CA ALA A 12 -7.47 -18.34 23.54
C ALA A 12 -7.71 -17.54 24.82
N THR A 13 -8.92 -17.01 24.96
CA THR A 13 -9.40 -16.42 26.21
C THR A 13 -10.03 -17.52 27.05
N VAL A 14 -9.52 -17.73 28.26
CA VAL A 14 -10.00 -18.78 29.17
C VAL A 14 -10.83 -18.17 30.29
N THR A 15 -12.04 -18.69 30.50
CA THR A 15 -12.94 -18.30 31.58
C THR A 15 -13.33 -19.53 32.39
N GLU A 16 -13.34 -19.40 33.72
CA GLU A 16 -13.79 -20.44 34.63
C GLU A 16 -15.21 -20.10 35.09
N GLU A 17 -16.16 -21.00 34.86
CA GLU A 17 -17.55 -20.84 35.30
C GLU A 17 -17.68 -21.14 36.80
N ASP A 18 -18.71 -20.60 37.45
CA ASP A 18 -19.01 -20.83 38.88
C ASP A 18 -19.16 -22.32 39.25
N GLY A 19 -19.40 -23.18 38.26
CA GLY A 19 -19.45 -24.65 38.40
C GLY A 19 -18.09 -25.37 38.25
N GLY A 20 -16.97 -24.65 38.20
CA GLY A 20 -15.62 -25.22 38.07
C GLY A 20 -15.30 -25.78 36.68
N ARG A 21 -16.08 -25.41 35.65
CA ARG A 21 -15.83 -25.79 34.26
C ARG A 21 -14.95 -24.74 33.58
N LEU A 22 -13.93 -25.22 32.87
CA LEU A 22 -13.02 -24.38 32.10
C LEU A 22 -13.51 -24.26 30.66
N ASN A 23 -13.77 -23.04 30.21
CA ASN A 23 -14.09 -22.74 28.82
C ASN A 23 -12.93 -21.99 28.16
N ALA A 24 -12.55 -22.40 26.95
CA ALA A 24 -11.52 -21.74 26.16
C ALA A 24 -12.14 -21.24 24.85
N PHE A 25 -12.16 -19.93 24.65
CA PHE A 25 -12.65 -19.28 23.43
C PHE A 25 -11.46 -18.91 22.54
N ALA A 26 -11.52 -19.25 21.26
CA ALA A 26 -10.48 -18.85 20.30
C ALA A 26 -10.39 -17.33 20.22
N SER A 27 -9.19 -16.78 20.37
CA SER A 27 -8.91 -15.37 20.17
C SER A 27 -8.61 -15.15 18.68
N GLU A 28 -9.48 -14.43 17.99
CA GLU A 28 -9.30 -14.15 16.58
C GLU A 28 -8.08 -13.23 16.37
N PRO A 29 -7.15 -13.58 15.47
CA PRO A 29 -6.07 -12.69 15.09
C PRO A 29 -6.64 -11.42 14.46
N ARG A 30 -6.24 -10.25 14.98
CA ARG A 30 -6.55 -8.97 14.32
C ARG A 30 -5.95 -8.94 12.92
N MET A 31 -6.76 -8.58 11.92
CA MET A 31 -6.26 -8.29 10.58
C MET A 31 -5.25 -7.14 10.63
N LEU A 32 -3.99 -7.45 10.33
CA LEU A 32 -2.94 -6.44 10.19
C LEU A 32 -3.08 -5.82 8.80
N VAL A 33 -3.69 -4.64 8.73
CA VAL A 33 -3.66 -3.83 7.51
C VAL A 33 -2.24 -3.29 7.39
N VAL A 34 -1.46 -3.88 6.48
CA VAL A 34 -0.19 -3.27 6.08
C VAL A 34 -0.57 -2.06 5.24
N GLU A 35 -0.33 -0.87 5.77
CA GLU A 35 -0.62 0.36 5.03
C GLU A 35 0.14 0.34 3.70
N ALA A 36 -0.53 0.71 2.60
CA ALA A 36 0.06 0.71 1.26
C ALA A 36 1.31 1.61 1.17
N GLU A 37 1.47 2.56 2.08
CA GLU A 37 2.64 3.43 2.20
C GLU A 37 3.88 2.72 2.80
N ASN A 38 3.71 1.57 3.46
CA ASN A 38 4.80 0.79 4.06
C ASN A 38 5.19 -0.47 3.24
N GLY A 39 4.66 -0.61 2.02
CA GLY A 39 4.96 -1.71 1.10
C GLY A 39 6.07 -1.36 0.10
N TRP A 40 6.99 -2.28 -0.16
CA TRP A 40 7.99 -2.13 -1.23
C TRP A 40 7.29 -2.24 -2.61
N GLY A 41 7.21 -1.15 -3.39
CA GLY A 41 6.52 -1.14 -4.68
C GLY A 41 6.11 0.24 -5.20
N PHE A 42 5.11 0.29 -6.09
CA PHE A 42 4.51 1.53 -6.58
C PHE A 42 3.70 2.20 -5.46
N HIS A 43 4.17 3.35 -5.01
CA HIS A 43 3.48 4.15 -4.00
C HIS A 43 2.53 5.12 -4.70
N GLU A 44 1.35 5.36 -4.11
CA GLU A 44 0.32 6.25 -4.67
C GLU A 44 0.87 7.65 -5.03
N ARG A 45 1.80 8.16 -4.22
CA ARG A 45 2.48 9.44 -4.46
C ARG A 45 3.37 9.40 -5.71
N ALA A 46 4.09 8.30 -5.92
CA ALA A 46 4.97 8.11 -7.06
C ALA A 46 4.15 7.96 -8.36
N GLU A 47 3.04 7.21 -8.32
CA GLU A 47 2.13 7.08 -9.45
C GLU A 47 1.51 8.43 -9.84
N LYS A 48 1.01 9.20 -8.85
CA LYS A 48 0.48 10.55 -9.07
C LYS A 48 1.52 11.49 -9.67
N LEU A 49 2.77 11.44 -9.19
CA LEU A 49 3.85 12.25 -9.73
C LEU A 49 4.18 11.85 -11.17
N ASN A 50 4.37 10.56 -11.43
CA ASN A 50 4.69 10.06 -12.77
C ASN A 50 3.60 10.40 -13.78
N GLY A 51 2.33 10.25 -13.40
CA GLY A 51 1.19 10.64 -14.24
C GLY A 51 1.20 12.12 -14.62
N ARG A 52 1.50 13.01 -13.66
CA ARG A 52 1.61 14.46 -13.92
C ARG A 52 2.78 14.78 -14.85
N MET A 53 3.94 14.17 -14.61
CA MET A 53 5.12 14.38 -15.45
C MET A 53 4.87 13.88 -16.89
N ALA A 54 4.15 12.78 -17.06
CA ALA A 54 3.75 12.27 -18.37
C ALA A 54 2.80 13.25 -19.11
N MET A 55 1.80 13.80 -18.42
CA MET A 55 0.91 14.81 -19.01
C MET A 55 1.68 16.07 -19.45
N LEU A 56 2.61 16.55 -18.61
CA LEU A 56 3.46 17.69 -18.95
C LEU A 56 4.39 17.39 -20.13
N GLY A 57 5.01 16.20 -20.15
CA GLY A 57 5.89 15.77 -21.25
C GLY A 57 5.13 15.69 -22.57
N PHE A 58 3.90 15.15 -22.57
CA PHE A 58 3.07 15.08 -23.76
C PHE A 58 2.69 16.47 -24.31
N ILE A 59 2.27 17.38 -23.43
CA ILE A 59 1.95 18.76 -23.83
C ILE A 59 3.20 19.46 -24.37
N ALA A 60 4.35 19.27 -23.72
CA ALA A 60 5.61 19.84 -24.18
C ALA A 60 5.98 19.33 -25.58
N LEU A 61 5.79 18.03 -25.87
CA LEU A 61 6.02 17.47 -27.20
C LEU A 61 5.13 18.13 -28.27
N LEU A 62 3.82 18.24 -28.02
CA LEU A 62 2.89 18.91 -28.95
C LEU A 62 3.26 20.38 -29.17
N ALA A 63 3.61 21.10 -28.10
CA ALA A 63 4.02 22.49 -28.19
C ALA A 63 5.30 22.66 -29.02
N THR A 64 6.28 21.75 -28.85
CA THR A 64 7.51 21.77 -29.65
C THR A 64 7.24 21.44 -31.11
N GLU A 65 6.44 20.42 -31.42
CA GLU A 65 6.09 20.08 -32.80
C GLU A 65 5.38 21.23 -33.50
N PHE A 66 4.47 21.92 -32.80
CA PHE A 66 3.81 23.11 -33.33
C PHE A 66 4.79 24.27 -33.57
N ALA A 67 5.70 24.54 -32.62
CA ALA A 67 6.68 25.61 -32.74
C ALA A 67 7.74 25.36 -33.83
N LEU A 68 8.12 24.11 -34.07
CA LEU A 68 9.07 23.70 -35.10
C LEU A 68 8.40 23.39 -36.46
N GLY A 69 7.11 23.73 -36.63
CA GLY A 69 6.43 23.62 -37.93
C GLY A 69 6.21 22.17 -38.41
N GLY A 70 6.06 21.23 -37.49
CA GLY A 70 5.83 19.81 -37.78
C GLY A 70 7.10 18.95 -37.77
N GLU A 71 8.27 19.53 -37.46
CA GLU A 71 9.46 18.73 -37.20
C GLU A 71 9.33 18.03 -35.84
N SER A 72 9.41 16.70 -35.85
CA SER A 72 9.32 15.90 -34.63
C SER A 72 10.47 16.25 -33.69
N PHE A 73 10.19 16.37 -32.39
CA PHE A 73 11.18 16.66 -31.34
C PHE A 73 12.46 15.80 -31.44
N THR A 74 12.32 14.53 -31.86
CA THR A 74 13.42 13.59 -32.10
C THR A 74 14.38 14.02 -33.21
N ARG A 75 13.88 14.66 -34.28
CA ARG A 75 14.69 15.17 -35.38
C ARG A 75 15.35 16.50 -35.00
N GLY A 76 14.56 17.43 -34.46
CA GLY A 76 15.02 18.80 -34.19
C GLY A 76 16.04 18.94 -33.04
N LEU A 77 15.96 18.10 -31.99
CA LEU A 77 16.88 18.19 -30.84
C LEU A 77 17.88 17.03 -30.76
N LEU A 78 17.44 15.81 -31.07
CA LEU A 78 18.27 14.61 -30.88
C LEU A 78 18.96 14.16 -32.18
N GLY A 79 18.60 14.74 -33.34
CA GLY A 79 19.21 14.42 -34.64
C GLY A 79 19.00 12.98 -35.09
N ILE A 80 18.04 12.27 -34.50
CA ILE A 80 17.72 10.87 -34.80
C ILE A 80 16.40 10.82 -35.57
N GLY A 81 16.49 10.53 -36.88
CA GLY A 81 15.35 10.32 -37.77
C GLY A 81 15.64 10.55 -39.25
#